data_AF-A0A396HW63-F1
#
_entry.id   AF-A0A396HW63-F1
#
_cell.length_a   1.000
_cell.length_b   1.000
_cell.length_c   1.000
_cell.angle_alpha   90.00
_cell.angle_beta   90.00
_cell.angle_gamma   90.00
#
_symmetry.space_group_name_H-M   'P 1'
#
loop_
_entity.id
_entity.type
_entity.pdbx_description
1 polymer ?
#
loop_
_entity_poly.entity_id
_entity_poly.type
_entity_poly.pdbx_seq_one_letter_code
_entity_poly.pdbx_strand_id
1 'polypeptide(L)'
;MNLDSSNNNADWAQQDSLNRVQLGMFKTGTCPYGDHCQFAHGIGELRQMIRHPRYKTEVCRMVLAGVVCPCGHRCHFRHALTEQEKAMFLLKLVFKL
;
A
#
# COMPACT_ATOMS: atom_id res chain seq x y z
N MET A 1 -23.87 14.30 17.09
CA MET A 1 -24.64 14.12 15.85
C MET A 1 -23.71 14.48 14.70
N ASN A 2 -23.24 13.44 14.00
CA ASN A 2 -22.34 13.54 12.86
C ASN A 2 -22.99 14.29 11.69
N LEU A 3 -22.17 14.92 10.84
CA LEU A 3 -22.03 14.54 9.43
C LEU A 3 -20.71 15.08 8.89
N ASP A 4 -19.94 14.12 8.40
CA ASP A 4 -18.75 14.17 7.58
C ASP A 4 -19.01 14.83 6.22
N SER A 5 -17.96 15.41 5.62
CA SER A 5 -17.78 15.43 4.16
C SER A 5 -16.36 15.83 3.78
N SER A 6 -15.58 14.79 3.48
CA SER A 6 -14.85 14.70 2.21
C SER A 6 -13.62 15.59 1.99
N ASN A 7 -12.49 15.20 2.59
CA ASN A 7 -11.18 15.39 1.96
C ASN A 7 -10.62 14.03 1.52
N ASN A 8 -11.24 13.45 0.48
CA ASN A 8 -10.86 12.16 -0.10
C ASN A 8 -9.94 12.35 -1.29
N ASN A 9 -8.72 12.84 -1.07
CA ASN A 9 -7.70 12.82 -2.12
C ASN A 9 -6.26 12.71 -1.57
N ALA A 10 -5.99 11.71 -0.71
CA ALA A 10 -4.63 11.22 -0.45
C ALA A 10 -4.54 9.86 0.29
N ASP A 11 -5.64 9.11 0.47
CA ASP A 11 -5.64 7.92 1.35
C ASP A 11 -5.58 6.58 0.58
N TRP A 12 -4.86 6.54 -0.55
CA TRP A 12 -4.70 5.30 -1.34
C TRP A 12 -3.58 4.37 -0.83
N ALA A 13 -3.03 4.63 0.36
CA ALA A 13 -1.85 3.94 0.87
C ALA A 13 -2.15 2.71 1.75
N GLN A 14 -3.41 2.42 2.06
CA GLN A 14 -3.76 1.39 3.07
C GLN A 14 -4.34 0.09 2.50
N GLN A 15 -4.44 -0.07 1.18
CA GLN A 15 -4.95 -1.29 0.51
C GLN A 15 -3.87 -2.01 -0.33
N ASP A 16 -2.61 -2.01 0.13
CA ASP A 16 -1.51 -2.68 -0.57
C ASP A 16 -1.41 -4.17 -0.23
N SER A 17 -2.39 -4.92 -0.70
CA SER A 17 -2.29 -6.37 -0.80
C SER A 17 -2.90 -6.96 -2.07
N LEU A 18 -3.83 -6.31 -2.77
CA LEU A 18 -4.52 -6.98 -3.88
C LEU A 18 -4.26 -6.49 -5.30
N ASN A 19 -4.17 -5.20 -5.64
CA ASN A 19 -3.92 -4.82 -7.04
C ASN A 19 -3.37 -3.40 -7.14
N ARG A 20 -2.06 -3.25 -7.35
CA ARG A 20 -1.50 -1.95 -7.78
C ARG A 20 -1.37 -1.96 -9.29
N VAL A 21 -2.49 -1.87 -9.99
CA VAL A 21 -2.48 -1.55 -11.41
C VAL A 21 -2.74 -0.05 -11.53
N GLN A 22 -1.73 0.68 -11.99
CA GLN A 22 -1.85 2.11 -12.25
C GLN A 22 -2.72 2.28 -13.50
N LEU A 23 -3.88 2.90 -13.36
CA LEU A 23 -4.64 3.38 -14.51
C LEU A 23 -3.89 4.57 -15.12
N GLY A 24 -3.57 4.47 -16.41
CA GLY A 24 -3.05 5.60 -17.17
C GLY A 24 -4.19 6.56 -17.48
N MET A 25 -4.27 7.70 -16.78
CA MET A 25 -5.22 8.76 -17.11
C MET A 25 -4.67 9.58 -18.28
N PHE A 26 -5.23 9.41 -19.48
CA PHE A 26 -4.81 10.15 -20.67
C PHE A 26 -5.77 11.33 -20.93
N LYS A 27 -5.26 12.56 -20.81
CA LYS A 27 -6.04 13.81 -20.98
C LYS A 27 -6.63 13.98 -22.39
N THR A 28 -6.07 13.31 -23.38
CA THR A 28 -6.44 13.42 -24.80
C THR A 28 -7.33 12.29 -25.30
N GLY A 29 -7.78 11.38 -24.41
CA GLY A 29 -8.66 10.26 -24.77
C GLY A 29 -8.01 9.13 -25.57
N THR A 30 -6.79 9.31 -26.09
CA THR A 30 -6.04 8.29 -26.83
C THR A 30 -4.65 8.10 -26.23
N CYS A 31 -4.28 6.84 -25.97
CA CYS A 31 -2.96 6.48 -25.46
C CYS A 31 -1.92 6.50 -26.59
N PRO A 32 -0.76 7.17 -26.43
CA PRO A 32 0.29 7.23 -27.46
C PRO A 32 0.95 5.87 -27.73
N TYR A 33 0.80 4.91 -26.81
CA TYR A 33 1.32 3.54 -26.95
C TYR A 33 0.30 2.57 -27.55
N GLY A 34 -0.95 3.00 -27.76
CA GLY A 34 -2.04 2.14 -28.27
C GLY A 34 -2.14 0.83 -27.48
N ASP A 35 -2.31 -0.27 -28.20
CA ASP A 35 -2.44 -1.63 -27.64
C ASP A 35 -1.12 -2.17 -27.02
N HIS A 36 0.00 -1.47 -27.22
CA HIS A 36 1.30 -1.79 -26.61
C HIS A 36 1.54 -1.08 -25.28
N CYS A 37 0.56 -0.32 -24.78
CA CYS A 37 0.65 0.30 -23.47
C CYS A 37 0.85 -0.77 -22.37
N GLN A 38 1.83 -0.56 -21.50
CA GLN A 38 2.10 -1.46 -20.38
C GLN A 38 1.14 -1.26 -19.20
N PHE A 39 0.32 -0.20 -19.26
CA PHE A 39 -0.65 0.17 -18.24
C PHE A 39 -2.06 -0.09 -18.74
N ALA A 40 -2.96 -0.40 -17.81
CA ALA A 40 -4.37 -0.60 -18.12
C ALA A 40 -5.04 0.74 -18.49
N HIS A 41 -5.79 0.75 -19.58
CA HIS A 41 -6.65 1.88 -19.98
C HIS A 41 -8.01 1.86 -19.28
N GLY A 42 -8.32 0.81 -18.52
CA GLY A 42 -9.57 0.69 -17.78
C GLY A 42 -9.58 -0.54 -16.87
N ILE A 43 -10.67 -0.69 -16.13
CA ILE A 43 -10.83 -1.80 -15.17
C ILE A 43 -10.76 -3.17 -15.86
N GLY A 44 -11.26 -3.28 -17.09
CA GLY A 44 -11.23 -4.51 -17.88
C GLY A 44 -9.82 -4.95 -18.33
N GLU A 45 -8.85 -4.04 -18.32
CA GLU A 45 -7.45 -4.33 -18.68
C GLU A 45 -6.56 -4.56 -17.46
N LEU A 46 -7.11 -4.47 -16.24
CA LEU A 46 -6.34 -4.69 -15.01
C LEU A 46 -5.89 -6.15 -14.94
N ARG A 47 -4.58 -6.34 -14.87
CA ARG A 47 -3.97 -7.66 -14.65
C ARG A 47 -3.72 -7.87 -13.17
N GLN A 48 -4.12 -9.02 -12.65
CA GLN A 48 -3.76 -9.40 -11.29
C GLN A 48 -2.24 -9.58 -11.20
N MET A 49 -1.62 -8.93 -10.22
CA MET A 49 -0.21 -9.18 -9.92
C MET A 49 -0.09 -10.45 -9.09
N ILE A 50 0.44 -11.52 -9.70
CA ILE A 50 0.86 -12.70 -8.95
C ILE A 50 2.11 -12.33 -8.15
N ARG A 51 2.00 -12.37 -6.82
CA ARG A 51 3.12 -12.10 -5.91
C ARG A 51 3.55 -13.39 -5.24
N HIS A 52 4.78 -13.40 -4.73
CA HIS A 52 5.27 -14.51 -3.93
C HIS A 52 4.33 -14.73 -2.71
N PRO A 53 4.01 -15.97 -2.32
CA PRO A 53 3.07 -16.25 -1.22
C PRO A 53 3.42 -15.59 0.13
N ARG A 54 4.70 -15.26 0.34
CA ARG A 54 5.20 -14.57 1.55
C ARG A 54 5.22 -13.04 1.45
N TYR A 55 4.68 -12.46 0.38
CA TYR A 55 4.63 -11.02 0.23
C TYR A 55 3.73 -10.40 1.32
N LYS A 56 4.29 -9.49 2.13
CA LYS A 56 3.60 -8.78 3.21
C LYS A 56 2.92 -9.67 4.27
N THR A 57 3.36 -10.92 4.41
CA THR A 57 2.87 -11.81 5.48
C THR A 57 3.49 -11.44 6.83
N GLU A 58 4.73 -10.96 6.82
CA GLU A 58 5.48 -10.55 8.01
C GLU A 58 5.56 -9.01 8.13
N VAL A 59 5.64 -8.51 9.36
CA VAL A 59 5.77 -7.09 9.66
C VAL A 59 7.17 -6.56 9.34
N CYS A 60 7.26 -5.33 8.81
CA CYS A 60 8.54 -4.68 8.58
C CYS A 60 9.23 -4.38 9.91
N ARG A 61 10.46 -4.86 10.09
CA ARG A 61 11.25 -4.64 11.31
C ARG A 61 11.47 -3.16 11.63
N MET A 62 11.64 -2.33 10.60
CA MET A 62 11.82 -0.87 10.77
C MET A 62 10.54 -0.25 11.33
N VAL A 63 9.39 -0.55 10.74
CA VAL A 63 8.08 -0.07 11.22
C VAL A 63 7.79 -0.60 12.62
N LEU A 64 8.10 -1.87 12.88
CA LEU A 64 7.94 -2.47 14.21
C LEU A 64 8.84 -1.79 15.27
N ALA A 65 10.01 -1.30 14.87
CA ALA A 65 10.91 -0.54 15.74
C ALA A 65 10.53 0.96 15.85
N GLY A 66 9.41 1.38 15.25
CA GLY A 66 8.94 2.76 15.26
C GLY A 66 9.76 3.71 14.38
N VAL A 67 10.59 3.18 13.48
CA VAL A 67 11.38 4.00 12.55
C VAL A 67 10.81 3.94 11.13
N VAL A 68 10.96 5.05 10.40
CA VAL A 68 10.51 5.13 9.01
C VAL A 68 11.30 4.14 8.15
N CYS A 69 10.59 3.26 7.43
CA CYS A 69 11.23 2.33 6.52
C CYS A 69 11.66 3.06 5.23
N PRO A 70 12.95 3.01 4.84
CA PRO A 70 13.43 3.67 3.62
C PRO A 70 12.85 3.06 2.33
N CYS A 71 12.37 1.82 2.40
CA CYS A 71 11.71 1.16 1.26
C CYS A 71 10.30 1.70 1.00
N GLY A 72 9.69 2.42 1.95
CA GLY A 72 8.35 2.99 1.82
C GLY A 72 7.32 1.96 1.34
N HIS A 73 6.48 2.36 0.37
CA HIS A 73 5.48 1.46 -0.24
C HIS A 73 6.08 0.29 -1.03
N ARG A 74 7.39 0.29 -1.33
CA ARG A 74 8.05 -0.81 -2.06
C ARG A 74 8.53 -1.91 -1.11
N CYS A 75 8.36 -1.72 0.19
CA CYS A 75 8.70 -2.72 1.18
C CYS A 75 7.91 -4.02 0.94
N HIS A 76 8.61 -5.15 0.91
CA HIS A 76 7.99 -6.47 0.78
C HIS A 76 7.34 -6.97 2.07
N PHE A 77 7.51 -6.23 3.17
CA PHE A 77 6.94 -6.51 4.49
C PHE A 77 5.77 -5.56 4.80
N ARG A 78 4.91 -5.95 5.73
CA ARG A 78 3.73 -5.20 6.13
C ARG A 78 4.12 -3.95 6.93
N HIS A 79 3.53 -2.79 6.59
CA HIS A 79 3.65 -1.53 7.34
C HIS A 79 2.42 -1.22 8.19
N ALA A 80 1.43 -2.11 8.19
CA ALA A 80 0.28 -2.07 9.08
C ALA A 80 0.54 -2.98 10.29
N LEU A 81 0.64 -2.37 11.47
CA LEU A 81 0.77 -3.08 12.74
C LEU A 81 -0.62 -3.43 13.29
N THR A 82 -0.78 -4.64 13.83
CA THR A 82 -1.95 -4.98 14.64
C THR A 82 -1.87 -4.29 16.01
N GLU A 83 -2.99 -4.22 16.73
CA GLU A 83 -2.99 -3.67 18.10
C GLU A 83 -2.07 -4.47 19.03
N GLN A 84 -1.96 -5.79 18.83
CA GLN A 84 -1.04 -6.64 19.57
C GLN A 84 0.43 -6.31 19.26
N GLU A 85 0.77 -6.11 17.99
CA GLU A 85 2.13 -5.72 17.56
C GLU A 85 2.50 -4.32 18.09
N LYS A 86 1.55 -3.38 18.08
CA LYS A 86 1.72 -2.04 18.69
C LYS A 86 1.93 -2.15 20.20
N ALA A 87 1.10 -2.93 20.89
CA ALA A 87 1.21 -3.13 22.33
C ALA A 87 2.56 -3.77 22.71
N MET A 88 3.02 -4.79 21.98
CA MET A 88 4.34 -5.39 22.19
C MET A 88 5.47 -4.36 22.04
N PHE A 89 5.39 -3.45 21.07
CA PHE A 89 6.38 -2.38 20.91
C PHE A 89 6.34 -1.37 22.07
N LEU A 90 5.15 -0.91 22.46
CA LEU A 90 4.99 0.01 23.59
C LEU A 90 5.52 -0.59 24.91
N LEU A 91 5.28 -1.89 25.13
CA LEU A 91 5.82 -2.61 26.29
C LEU A 91 7.36 -2.61 26.27
N LYS A 92 8.00 -2.89 25.13
CA LYS A 92 9.48 -2.84 25.02
C LYS A 92 10.06 -1.45 25.33
N LEU A 93 9.41 -0.39 24.85
CA LEU A 93 9.83 0.99 25.12
C LEU A 93 9.70 1.36 26.60
N VAL A 94 8.56 1.02 27.22
CA VAL A 94 8.29 1.33 28.64
C VAL A 94 9.22 0.55 29.56
N PHE A 95 9.48 -0.72 29.23
CA PHE A 95 10.27 -1.62 30.08
C PHE A 95 11.77 -1.69 29.71
N LYS A 96 12.23 -1.00 28.66
CA LYS A 96 13.63 -1.06 28.14
C LYS A 96 14.18 -2.48 28.05
N LEU A 97 13.34 -3.43 27.61
CA LEU A 97 13.71 -4.84 27.37
C LEU A 97 14.29 -5.05 25.97
#